data_AF-A0A1B8CK17-F1
#
_entry.id   AF-A0A1B8CK17-F1
#
_cell.length_a   1.000
_cell.length_b   1.000
_cell.length_c   1.000
_cell.angle_alpha   90.00
_cell.angle_beta   90.00
_cell.angle_gamma   90.00
#
_symmetry.space_group_name_H-M   'P 1'
#
loop_
_entity.id
_entity.type
_entity.pdbx_description
1 polymer ?
#
loop_
_entity_poly.entity_id
_entity_poly.type
_entity_poly.pdbx_seq_one_letter_code
_entity_poly.pdbx_strand_id
1 'polypeptide(L)'
;MAAETRSSVYLTLIIFRGEPDWIKRRHVGFDLPTKFAIDLRPNYDPFDSSRFAKSVAVGYLNAHVTKLELQNLIYNNAQPDNLSWEENCQIWAGRVLEILRDQGYLGSAEVAAAIDGMAGAVAEATEEDQAE
;
A
#
# COMPACT_ATOMS: atom_id res chain seq x y z
N MET A 1 18.34 31.00 -6.84
CA MET A 1 17.46 29.88 -7.23
C MET A 1 17.98 28.65 -6.52
N ALA A 2 17.33 28.21 -5.44
CA ALA A 2 17.72 26.99 -4.76
C ALA A 2 17.32 25.82 -5.66
N ALA A 3 18.28 24.97 -6.04
CA ALA A 3 17.96 23.72 -6.70
C ALA A 3 17.09 22.91 -5.73
N GLU A 4 15.85 22.61 -6.12
CA GLU A 4 15.00 21.71 -5.35
C GLU A 4 15.72 20.37 -5.24
N THR A 5 16.24 20.08 -4.05
CA THR A 5 16.85 18.80 -3.70
C THR A 5 15.75 17.74 -3.68
N ARG A 6 15.36 17.25 -4.87
CA ARG A 6 14.50 16.07 -4.99
C ARG A 6 15.18 14.88 -4.34
N SER A 7 14.44 14.11 -3.56
CA SER A 7 14.94 12.89 -2.94
C SER A 7 15.35 11.88 -4.01
N SER A 8 16.36 11.05 -3.72
CA SER A 8 16.67 9.86 -4.53
C SER A 8 15.68 8.72 -4.32
N VAL A 9 14.78 8.85 -3.33
CA VAL A 9 13.79 7.82 -3.01
C VAL A 9 12.56 7.97 -3.91
N TYR A 10 12.35 6.95 -4.74
CA TYR A 10 11.13 6.77 -5.52
C TYR A 10 10.18 5.81 -4.79
N LEU A 11 8.96 6.25 -4.52
CA LEU A 11 7.93 5.45 -3.88
C LEU A 11 7.12 4.69 -4.92
N THR A 12 6.90 3.40 -4.67
CA THR A 12 6.07 2.52 -5.49
C THR A 12 5.24 1.65 -4.56
N LEU A 13 3.94 1.54 -4.85
CA LEU A 13 3.06 0.60 -4.18
C LEU A 13 3.09 -0.71 -4.94
N ILE A 14 3.31 -1.81 -4.21
CA ILE A 14 3.31 -3.16 -4.78
C ILE A 14 2.03 -3.86 -4.37
N ILE A 15 1.33 -4.40 -5.36
CA ILE A 15 0.06 -5.07 -5.18
C ILE A 15 0.27 -6.56 -5.46
N PHE A 16 -0.15 -7.38 -4.51
CA PHE A 16 -0.14 -8.83 -4.63
C PHE A 16 -1.57 -9.36 -4.77
N ARG A 17 -1.74 -10.45 -5.50
CA ARG A 17 -3.00 -11.20 -5.55
C ARG A 17 -3.31 -11.74 -4.15
N GLY A 18 -4.58 -11.62 -3.76
CA GLY A 18 -5.10 -12.31 -2.58
C GLY A 18 -4.91 -13.83 -2.72
N GLU A 19 -4.96 -14.57 -1.61
CA GLU A 19 -5.16 -16.01 -1.75
C GLU A 19 -6.58 -16.24 -2.30
N PRO A 20 -6.81 -17.28 -3.12
CA PRO A 20 -8.16 -17.71 -3.44
C PRO A 20 -8.84 -18.10 -2.12
N ASP A 21 -9.62 -17.16 -1.61
CA ASP A 21 -10.32 -17.29 -0.34
C ASP A 21 -11.55 -18.16 -0.59
N TRP A 22 -11.38 -19.49 -0.57
CA TRP A 22 -12.51 -20.41 -0.45
C TRP A 22 -13.24 -20.23 0.89
N ILE A 23 -12.76 -19.36 1.78
CA ILE A 23 -13.45 -18.94 2.99
C ILE A 23 -14.20 -17.64 2.71
N LYS A 24 -15.31 -17.78 1.97
CA LYS A 24 -16.47 -16.91 2.13
C LYS A 24 -16.84 -16.86 3.61
N ARG A 25 -16.32 -15.90 4.37
CA ARG A 25 -16.76 -15.60 5.74
C ARG A 25 -18.14 -14.92 5.71
N ARG A 26 -19.15 -15.69 5.29
CA ARG A 26 -20.56 -15.50 5.65
C ARG A 26 -20.95 -16.58 6.66
N HIS A 27 -20.32 -16.59 7.83
CA HIS A 27 -20.82 -17.38 8.96
C HIS A 27 -20.65 -16.59 10.24
N VAL A 28 -21.78 -16.31 10.87
CA VAL A 28 -21.93 -15.77 12.21
C VAL A 28 -21.13 -16.63 13.18
N GLY A 29 -20.16 -16.07 13.89
CA GLY A 29 -19.36 -16.76 14.91
C GLY A 29 -18.22 -15.89 15.42
N PHE A 30 -18.17 -15.65 16.72
CA PHE A 30 -17.07 -14.95 17.38
C PHE A 30 -15.77 -15.76 17.30
N ASP A 31 -14.67 -15.01 17.18
CA ASP A 31 -13.26 -15.40 17.31
C ASP A 31 -12.55 -15.87 16.01
N LEU A 32 -11.80 -14.93 15.42
CA LEU A 32 -10.35 -15.02 15.12
C LEU A 32 -9.94 -13.75 14.33
N PRO A 33 -9.15 -12.81 14.91
CA PRO A 33 -8.82 -11.57 14.24
C PRO A 33 -7.76 -11.84 13.16
N THR A 34 -8.14 -11.67 11.90
CA THR A 34 -7.20 -11.41 10.81
C THR A 34 -6.50 -10.09 11.12
N LYS A 35 -5.40 -10.14 11.88
CA LYS A 35 -4.59 -8.96 12.15
C LYS A 35 -3.70 -8.69 10.92
N PHE A 36 -3.96 -7.59 10.23
CA PHE A 36 -2.98 -6.96 9.36
C PHE A 36 -1.72 -6.64 10.16
N ALA A 37 -0.58 -7.09 9.66
CA ALA A 37 0.74 -6.79 10.22
C ALA A 37 1.58 -6.11 9.14
N ILE A 38 2.31 -5.07 9.53
CA ILE A 38 3.33 -4.45 8.67
C ILE A 38 4.58 -5.32 8.77
N ASP A 39 5.02 -5.89 7.65
CA ASP A 39 6.22 -6.70 7.55
C ASP A 39 7.29 -5.96 6.73
N LEU A 40 8.44 -5.68 7.36
CA LEU A 40 9.56 -5.00 6.71
C LEU A 40 10.51 -6.02 6.10
N ARG A 41 10.57 -6.07 4.77
CA ARG A 41 11.43 -7.00 4.03
C ARG A 41 12.55 -6.26 3.27
N PRO A 42 13.71 -5.98 3.89
CA PRO A 42 14.73 -5.10 3.32
C PRO A 42 15.41 -5.64 2.04
N ASN A 43 15.40 -6.97 1.85
CA ASN A 43 16.06 -7.68 0.73
C ASN A 43 15.10 -8.51 -0.12
N TYR A 44 13.80 -8.27 0.01
CA TYR A 44 12.79 -9.00 -0.76
C TYR A 44 12.57 -8.29 -2.09
N ASP A 45 12.75 -9.02 -3.19
CA ASP A 45 12.28 -8.58 -4.49
C ASP A 45 10.79 -8.94 -4.63
N PRO A 46 9.88 -7.96 -4.67
CA PRO A 46 8.46 -8.23 -4.83
C PRO A 46 8.11 -8.83 -6.20
N PHE A 47 8.92 -8.60 -7.23
CA PHE A 47 8.63 -9.04 -8.60
C PHE A 47 8.89 -10.54 -8.81
N ASP A 48 9.71 -11.15 -7.95
CA ASP A 48 9.95 -12.60 -7.94
C ASP A 48 8.79 -13.38 -7.32
N SER A 49 7.81 -12.69 -6.75
CA SER A 49 6.62 -13.32 -6.17
C SER A 49 5.69 -13.85 -7.25
N SER A 50 5.31 -15.13 -7.17
CA SER A 50 4.22 -15.69 -7.99
C SER A 50 2.88 -15.01 -7.76
N ARG A 51 2.76 -14.23 -6.68
CA ARG A 51 1.58 -13.45 -6.32
C ARG A 51 1.67 -11.99 -6.76
N PHE A 52 2.78 -11.54 -7.35
CA PHE A 52 2.87 -10.17 -7.85
C PHE A 52 1.74 -9.92 -8.86
N ALA A 53 0.94 -8.89 -8.60
CA ALA A 53 -0.14 -8.51 -9.50
C ALA A 53 0.27 -7.29 -10.31
N LYS A 54 0.65 -6.21 -9.62
CA LYS A 54 0.92 -4.92 -10.23
C LYS A 54 1.78 -4.05 -9.34
N SER A 55 2.48 -3.11 -9.95
CA SER A 55 3.14 -2.00 -9.26
C SER A 55 2.49 -0.69 -9.67
N VAL A 56 2.18 0.16 -8.69
CA VAL A 56 1.66 1.52 -8.91
C VAL A 56 2.75 2.51 -8.57
N ALA A 57 3.21 3.24 -9.57
CA ALA A 57 4.13 4.35 -9.42
C ALA A 57 3.46 5.48 -8.62
N VAL A 58 4.11 5.92 -7.54
CA VAL A 58 3.64 7.08 -6.76
C VAL A 58 4.43 8.33 -7.16
N GLY A 59 5.76 8.26 -7.11
CA GLY A 59 6.62 9.37 -7.48
C GLY A 59 7.88 9.49 -6.61
N TYR A 60 8.67 10.52 -6.89
CA TYR A 60 9.81 10.89 -6.04
C TYR A 60 9.32 11.66 -4.82
N LEU A 61 9.98 11.43 -3.69
CA LEU A 61 9.67 12.21 -2.48
C LEU A 61 10.22 13.63 -2.59
N ASN A 62 9.43 14.61 -2.15
CA ASN A 62 9.74 16.04 -2.22
C ASN A 62 10.79 16.50 -1.20
N ALA A 63 11.13 15.66 -0.24
CA ALA A 63 12.16 15.93 0.77
C ALA A 63 13.18 14.81 0.84
N HIS A 64 14.43 15.18 1.11
CA HIS A 64 15.51 14.21 1.33
C HIS A 64 15.19 13.39 2.59
N VAL A 65 14.82 12.12 2.39
CA VAL A 65 14.49 11.18 3.47
C VAL A 65 15.15 9.86 3.17
N THR A 66 15.72 9.22 4.19
CA THR A 66 16.30 7.89 4.06
C THR A 66 15.20 6.82 4.06
N LYS A 67 15.51 5.64 3.50
CA LYS A 67 14.60 4.49 3.54
C LYS A 67 14.17 4.14 4.98
N LEU A 68 15.09 4.24 5.94
CA LEU A 68 14.82 3.93 7.36
C LEU A 68 13.89 4.96 8.01
N GLU A 69 14.10 6.25 7.76
CA GLU A 69 13.21 7.31 8.27
C GLU A 69 11.79 7.16 7.72
N LEU A 70 11.67 6.85 6.42
CA LEU A 70 10.38 6.59 5.80
C LEU A 70 9.69 5.36 6.42
N GLN A 71 10.43 4.28 6.66
CA GLN A 71 9.91 3.08 7.33
C GLN A 71 9.41 3.39 8.75
N ASN A 72 10.21 4.11 9.54
CA ASN A 72 9.83 4.50 10.90
C ASN A 72 8.59 5.40 10.89
N LEU A 73 8.49 6.32 9.94
CA LEU A 73 7.33 7.20 9.80
C LEU A 73 6.05 6.41 9.51
N ILE A 74 6.10 5.44 8.60
CA ILE A 74 4.96 4.57 8.28
C ILE A 74 4.61 3.69 9.49
N TYR A 75 5.60 3.03 10.09
CA TYR A 75 5.39 2.11 11.21
C TYR A 75 4.79 2.79 12.45
N ASN A 76 5.19 4.04 12.71
CA ASN A 76 4.75 4.77 13.90
C ASN A 76 3.41 5.50 13.71
N ASN A 77 3.07 5.89 12.47
CA ASN A 77 1.90 6.76 12.23
C ASN A 77 0.78 6.07 11.43
N ALA A 78 1.05 4.93 10.81
CA ALA A 78 0.09 4.24 9.96
C ALA A 78 -0.05 2.76 10.33
N GLN A 79 -0.17 2.42 11.61
CA GLN A 79 -0.47 1.02 11.96
C GLN A 79 -1.88 0.65 11.49
N PRO A 80 -2.09 -0.55 10.91
CA PRO A 80 -3.43 -1.00 10.53
C PRO A 80 -4.36 -1.08 11.74
N ASP A 81 -5.58 -0.55 11.61
CA ASP A 81 -6.60 -0.72 12.64
C ASP A 81 -7.28 -2.08 12.51
N ASN A 82 -6.74 -3.06 13.23
CA ASN A 82 -7.23 -4.43 13.23
C ASN A 82 -8.57 -4.64 13.98
N LEU A 83 -9.11 -3.60 14.59
CA LEU A 83 -10.43 -3.63 15.24
C LEU A 83 -11.54 -3.10 14.33
N SER A 84 -11.16 -2.37 13.28
CA SER A 84 -12.10 -1.86 12.29
C SER A 84 -12.39 -2.93 11.23
N TRP A 85 -13.67 -3.22 11.03
CA TRP A 85 -14.14 -4.10 9.96
C TRP A 85 -14.05 -3.45 8.57
N GLU A 86 -13.89 -2.12 8.53
CA GLU A 86 -13.70 -1.35 7.31
C GLU A 86 -12.23 -1.33 6.87
N GLU A 87 -11.28 -1.55 7.79
CA GLU A 87 -9.85 -1.53 7.49
C GLU A 87 -9.50 -2.65 6.50
N ASN A 88 -8.92 -2.26 5.37
CA ASN A 88 -8.36 -3.15 4.36
C ASN A 88 -7.07 -2.55 3.80
N CYS A 89 -6.38 -3.30 2.93
CA CYS A 89 -5.10 -2.88 2.36
C CYS A 89 -5.19 -1.55 1.59
N GLN A 90 -6.32 -1.29 0.91
CA GLN A 90 -6.53 -0.06 0.14
C GLN A 90 -6.71 1.16 1.06
N ILE A 91 -7.53 1.03 2.11
CA ILE A 91 -7.75 2.09 3.11
C ILE A 91 -6.44 2.40 3.83
N TRP A 92 -5.71 1.36 4.26
CA TRP A 92 -4.42 1.51 4.90
C TRP A 92 -3.40 2.22 4.00
N ALA A 93 -3.26 1.79 2.74
CA ALA A 93 -2.37 2.41 1.77
C ALA A 93 -2.75 3.89 1.50
N GLY A 94 -4.04 4.19 1.40
CA GLY A 94 -4.55 5.56 1.31
C GLY A 94 -4.10 6.43 2.48
N ARG A 95 -4.29 5.94 3.72
CA ARG A 95 -3.85 6.65 4.93
C ARG A 95 -2.34 6.91 4.95
N VAL A 96 -1.52 5.94 4.50
CA VAL A 96 -0.07 6.13 4.37
C VAL A 96 0.26 7.27 3.41
N LEU A 97 -0.37 7.31 2.22
CA LEU A 97 -0.15 8.37 1.24
C LEU A 97 -0.55 9.75 1.78
N GLU A 98 -1.66 9.83 2.53
CA GLU A 98 -2.11 11.07 3.17
C GLU A 98 -1.12 11.55 4.24
N ILE A 99 -0.62 10.64 5.10
CA ILE A 99 0.41 10.98 6.08
C ILE A 99 1.67 11.52 5.38
N LEU A 100 2.11 10.90 4.28
CA LEU A 100 3.27 11.35 3.52
C LEU A 100 3.04 12.73 2.90
N ARG A 101 1.83 13.02 2.42
CA ARG A 101 1.43 14.34 1.93
C ARG A 101 1.45 15.39 3.04
N ASP A 102 0.83 15.09 4.17
CA ASP A 102 0.68 16.04 5.28
C ASP A 102 2.04 16.37 5.92
N GLN A 103 3.01 15.47 5.81
CA GLN A 103 4.40 15.68 6.22
C GLN A 103 5.26 16.33 5.11
N GLY A 104 4.69 16.64 3.95
CA GLY A 104 5.37 17.32 2.84
C GLY A 104 6.25 16.42 1.97
N TYR A 105 6.20 15.09 2.14
CA TYR A 105 6.97 14.14 1.31
C TYR A 105 6.34 13.89 -0.05
N LEU A 106 5.01 14.05 -0.19
CA LEU A 106 4.29 13.93 -1.45
C LEU A 106 3.46 15.19 -1.71
N GLY A 107 3.27 15.55 -2.96
CA GLY A 107 2.27 16.53 -3.36
C GLY A 107 0.91 15.89 -3.59
N SER A 108 -0.13 16.73 -3.70
CA SER A 108 -1.50 16.26 -3.94
C SER A 108 -1.66 15.51 -5.27
N ALA A 109 -0.85 15.85 -6.28
CA ALA A 109 -0.87 15.21 -7.58
C ALA A 109 -0.34 13.77 -7.50
N GLU A 110 0.78 13.52 -6.79
CA GLU A 110 1.30 12.16 -6.60
C GLU A 110 0.32 11.27 -5.82
N VAL A 111 -0.32 11.83 -4.78
CA VAL A 111 -1.33 11.10 -3.99
C VAL A 111 -2.52 10.71 -4.87
N ALA A 112 -3.06 11.65 -5.65
CA ALA A 112 -4.19 11.38 -6.53
C ALA A 112 -3.85 10.33 -7.59
N ALA A 113 -2.67 10.42 -8.22
CA ALA A 113 -2.21 9.45 -9.20
C ALA A 113 -2.03 8.05 -8.58
N ALA A 114 -1.52 7.97 -7.35
CA ALA A 114 -1.38 6.70 -6.65
C ALA A 114 -2.73 6.06 -6.28
N ILE A 115 -3.70 6.86 -5.82
CA ILE A 115 -5.06 6.39 -5.53
C ILE A 115 -5.74 5.88 -6.80
N ASP A 116 -5.64 6.63 -7.90
CA ASP A 116 -6.19 6.23 -9.20
C ASP A 116 -5.53 4.95 -9.72
N GLY A 117 -4.20 4.84 -9.61
CA GLY A 117 -3.46 3.63 -9.97
C GLY A 117 -3.85 2.42 -9.13
N MET A 118 -4.11 2.59 -7.82
CA MET A 118 -4.64 1.52 -6.97
C MET A 118 -6.06 1.13 -7.37
N ALA A 119 -6.93 2.10 -7.65
CA ALA A 119 -8.29 1.83 -8.12
C ALA A 119 -8.29 1.07 -9.45
N GLY A 120 -7.43 1.47 -10.39
CA GLY A 120 -7.22 0.75 -11.66
C GLY A 120 -6.70 -0.67 -11.44
N ALA A 121 -5.76 -0.86 -10.51
CA ALA A 121 -5.27 -2.20 -10.17
C ALA A 121 -6.36 -3.10 -9.58
N VAL A 122 -7.27 -2.55 -8.76
CA VAL A 122 -8.43 -3.29 -8.24
C VAL A 122 -9.44 -3.59 -9.35
N ALA A 123 -9.70 -2.63 -10.24
CA ALA A 123 -10.61 -2.80 -11.36
C ALA A 123 -10.11 -3.82 -12.40
N GLU A 124 -8.80 -3.98 -12.55
CA GLU A 124 -8.18 -5.03 -13.39
C GLU A 124 -8.09 -6.39 -12.68
N ALA A 125 -8.36 -6.45 -11.37
CA ALA A 125 -8.32 -7.69 -10.59
C ALA A 125 -9.61 -8.54 -10.68
N THR A 126 -10.59 -8.14 -11.49
CA THR A 126 -11.79 -8.93 -11.85
C THR A 126 -11.49 -9.88 -13.02
N GLU A 127 -11.83 -11.18 -13.06
CA GLU A 127 -12.45 -12.15 -12.13
C GLU A 127 -11.73 -13.50 -12.36
N GLU A 128 -11.29 -14.19 -11.31
CA GLU A 128 -10.76 -15.57 -11.41
C GLU A 128 -11.89 -16.63 -11.47
N ASP A 129 -13.14 -16.22 -11.76
CA ASP A 129 -14.36 -17.03 -11.61
C ASP A 129 -15.22 -17.15 -12.90
N GLN A 130 -14.63 -16.92 -14.10
CA GLN A 130 -15.28 -17.23 -15.39
C GLN A 130 -14.41 -18.09 -16.31
N ALA A 131 -13.60 -18.98 -15.73
CA ALA A 131 -12.89 -20.02 -16.45
C ALA A 131 -13.36 -21.42 -16.00
N GLU A 132 -14.65 -21.68 -16.10
CA GLU A 132 -15.21 -23.03 -16.28
C GLU A 132 -16.24 -23.04 -17.42
#